data_AF-A0A7J5ACV2-F1
#
_entry.id   AF-A0A7J5ACV2-F1
#
_cell.length_a   1.000
_cell.length_b   1.000
_cell.length_c   1.000
_cell.angle_alpha   90.00
_cell.angle_beta   90.00
_cell.angle_gamma   90.00
#
_symmetry.space_group_name_H-M   'P 1'
#
loop_
_entity.id
_entity.type
_entity.pdbx_description
1 polymer ?
#
loop_
_entity_poly.entity_id
_entity_poly.type
_entity_poly.pdbx_seq_one_letter_code
_entity_poly.pdbx_strand_id
1 'polypeptide(L)'
;MKSIISLISNKCPKCSKGKVFKNSALNLFKIGKMEENCSHCNFIYEKEPGFFFGAMYVSYGLIVAESVAIFIISRLILNIDWFISFGLIILISLALIGVNYKLSRLIWIYMFYSDKKVKSS
;
A
#
# COMPACT_ATOMS: atom_id res chain seq x y z
N MET A 1 3.53 -19.72 1.79
CA MET A 1 2.55 -18.74 2.32
C MET A 1 3.24 -17.62 3.10
N LYS A 2 4.00 -16.73 2.44
CA LYS A 2 4.69 -15.59 3.10
C LYS A 2 4.63 -14.30 2.27
N SER A 3 3.63 -14.10 1.40
CA SER A 3 3.62 -12.93 0.49
C SER A 3 2.74 -11.77 0.96
N ILE A 4 1.67 -12.01 1.73
CA ILE A 4 0.70 -10.94 2.08
C ILE A 4 1.04 -10.27 3.43
N ILE A 5 1.53 -11.04 4.40
CA ILE A 5 1.89 -10.53 5.73
C ILE A 5 3.13 -9.63 5.68
N SER A 6 4.04 -9.86 4.73
CA SER A 6 5.23 -9.04 4.51
C SER A 6 4.91 -7.67 3.90
N LEU A 7 3.87 -7.59 3.04
CA LEU A 7 3.38 -6.33 2.44
C LEU A 7 2.91 -5.35 3.53
N ILE A 8 2.10 -5.83 4.47
CA ILE A 8 1.54 -5.00 5.55
C ILE A 8 2.61 -4.65 6.61
N SER A 9 3.65 -5.47 6.73
CA SER A 9 4.68 -5.31 7.77
C SER A 9 5.64 -4.14 7.53
N ASN A 10 5.52 -3.39 6.41
CA ASN A 10 6.41 -2.27 6.08
C ASN A 10 7.90 -2.67 6.12
N LYS A 11 8.20 -3.95 5.81
CA LYS A 11 9.55 -4.50 5.84
C LYS A 11 10.18 -4.41 4.45
N CYS A 12 11.50 -4.27 4.40
CA CYS A 12 12.27 -4.29 3.17
C CYS A 12 12.08 -5.66 2.47
N PRO A 13 11.74 -5.70 1.17
CA PRO A 13 11.52 -6.97 0.44
C PRO A 13 12.78 -7.83 0.36
N LYS A 14 13.98 -7.22 0.43
CA LYS A 14 15.26 -7.91 0.30
C LYS A 14 15.72 -8.55 1.61
N CYS A 15 15.78 -7.76 2.69
CA CYS A 15 16.34 -8.24 3.96
C CYS A 15 15.29 -8.57 5.02
N SER A 16 14.02 -8.18 4.84
CA SER A 16 12.92 -8.33 5.80
C SER A 16 13.18 -7.74 7.20
N LYS A 17 14.30 -7.01 7.40
CA LYS A 17 14.72 -6.42 8.68
C LYS A 17 14.51 -4.91 8.71
N GLY A 18 14.88 -4.21 7.64
CA GLY A 18 14.68 -2.76 7.55
C GLY A 18 13.25 -2.36 7.25
N LYS A 19 12.91 -1.12 7.57
CA LYS A 19 11.60 -0.53 7.27
C LYS A 19 11.66 0.31 6.00
N VAL A 20 10.62 0.26 5.17
CA VAL A 20 10.53 1.06 3.93
C VAL A 20 10.08 2.49 4.24
N PHE A 21 9.09 2.60 5.11
CA PHE A 21 8.62 3.86 5.67
C PHE A 21 9.06 3.97 7.13
N LYS A 22 9.44 5.17 7.56
CA LYS A 22 9.80 5.44 8.97
C LYS A 22 8.67 5.11 9.96
N ASN A 23 7.42 5.25 9.51
CA ASN A 23 6.20 4.97 10.27
C ASN A 23 5.47 3.72 9.77
N SER A 24 4.58 3.15 10.58
CA SER A 24 3.75 2.00 10.19
C SER A 24 2.94 2.27 8.91
N ALA A 25 2.76 1.21 8.10
CA ALA A 25 1.96 1.24 6.87
C ALA A 25 0.50 1.66 7.14
N LEU A 26 0.00 1.37 8.35
CA LEU A 26 -1.39 1.66 8.77
C LEU A 26 -1.56 3.01 9.48
N ASN A 27 -0.50 3.81 9.62
CA ASN A 27 -0.65 5.14 10.21
C ASN A 27 -1.35 6.10 9.24
N LEU A 28 -2.59 6.46 9.56
CA LEU A 28 -3.48 7.35 8.79
C LEU A 28 -2.97 8.81 8.78
N PHE A 29 -2.43 9.30 9.90
CA PHE A 29 -2.12 10.72 10.10
C PHE A 29 -0.72 11.18 9.68
N LYS A 30 0.18 10.27 9.34
CA LYS A 30 1.53 10.61 8.85
C LYS A 30 1.76 9.90 7.53
N ILE A 31 1.61 10.63 6.41
CA ILE A 31 2.26 10.29 5.15
C ILE A 31 3.76 10.31 5.47
N GLY A 32 4.29 9.15 5.86
CA GLY A 32 5.69 9.02 6.24
C GLY A 32 6.53 9.22 4.99
N LYS A 33 7.62 9.99 5.12
CA LYS A 33 8.65 10.03 4.08
C LYS A 33 9.14 8.59 3.85
N MET A 34 9.15 8.16 2.59
CA MET A 34 9.77 6.89 2.21
C MET A 34 11.29 7.09 2.32
N GLU A 35 11.97 6.12 2.91
CA GLU A 35 13.43 6.13 2.91
C GLU A 35 13.93 5.85 1.48
N GLU A 36 15.03 6.45 1.05
CA GLU A 36 15.62 6.22 -0.27
C GLU A 36 16.30 4.85 -0.34
N ASN A 37 16.96 4.47 0.75
CA ASN A 37 17.69 3.22 0.93
C ASN A 37 17.29 2.50 2.21
N CYS A 38 17.45 1.17 2.21
CA CYS A 38 17.23 0.36 3.40
C CYS A 38 18.39 0.52 4.40
N SER A 39 18.10 0.90 5.64
CA SER A 39 19.09 1.06 6.72
C SER A 39 19.92 -0.18 7.07
N HIS A 40 19.47 -1.38 6.69
CA HIS A 40 20.16 -2.64 7.02
C HIS A 40 20.93 -3.29 5.86
N CYS A 41 20.44 -3.14 4.63
CA CYS A 41 21.04 -3.80 3.46
C CYS A 41 21.41 -2.83 2.34
N ASN A 42 21.27 -1.53 2.61
CA ASN A 42 21.53 -0.42 1.69
C ASN A 42 20.84 -0.57 0.33
N PHE A 43 19.73 -1.32 0.29
CA PHE A 43 18.96 -1.52 -0.91
C PHE A 43 18.23 -0.23 -1.28
N ILE A 44 18.51 0.30 -2.46
CA ILE A 44 17.86 1.48 -3.02
C ILE A 44 16.46 1.09 -3.49
N TYR A 45 15.42 1.70 -2.92
CA TYR A 45 14.04 1.39 -3.25
C TYR A 45 13.61 1.99 -4.59
N GLU A 46 14.10 3.20 -4.90
CA GLU A 46 13.90 3.89 -6.17
C GLU A 46 15.18 3.81 -7.02
N LYS A 47 15.26 2.81 -7.90
CA LYS A 47 16.44 2.65 -8.77
C LYS A 47 16.44 3.60 -9.96
N GLU A 48 15.26 3.97 -10.42
CA GLU A 48 15.05 4.79 -11.61
C GLU A 48 14.13 5.95 -11.21
N PRO A 49 14.42 7.19 -11.64
CA PRO A 49 13.56 8.32 -11.36
C PRO A 49 12.17 8.05 -11.93
N GLY A 50 11.16 8.10 -11.06
CA GLY A 50 9.78 7.83 -11.49
C GLY A 50 9.37 6.35 -11.47
N PHE A 51 10.16 5.46 -10.87
CA PHE A 51 9.78 4.06 -10.67
C PHE A 51 8.39 3.89 -10.04
N PHE A 52 7.96 4.85 -9.21
CA PHE A 52 6.66 4.85 -8.53
C PHE A 52 5.49 5.37 -9.36
N PHE A 53 5.67 5.79 -10.63
CA PHE A 53 4.55 6.15 -11.49
C PHE A 53 3.56 5.00 -11.62
N GLY A 54 4.07 3.77 -11.76
CA GLY A 54 3.24 2.57 -11.83
C GLY A 54 2.47 2.26 -10.55
N ALA A 55 3.00 2.65 -9.39
CA ALA A 55 2.32 2.49 -8.11
C ALA A 55 0.99 3.28 -8.07
N MET A 56 0.86 4.37 -8.82
CA MET A 56 -0.41 5.11 -8.91
C MET A 56 -1.55 4.25 -9.47
N TYR A 57 -1.29 3.39 -10.46
CA TYR A 57 -2.31 2.46 -10.96
C TYR A 57 -2.72 1.43 -9.91
N VAL A 58 -1.77 0.97 -9.09
CA VAL A 58 -2.08 0.08 -7.94
C VAL A 58 -2.95 0.81 -6.92
N SER A 59 -2.66 2.10 -6.66
CA SER A 59 -3.49 2.92 -5.77
C SER A 59 -4.91 3.06 -6.28
N TYR A 60 -5.09 3.26 -7.59
CA TYR A 60 -6.40 3.32 -8.20
C TYR A 60 -7.17 1.99 -8.01
N GLY A 61 -6.51 0.85 -8.28
CA GLY A 61 -7.11 -0.46 -8.07
C GLY A 61 -7.52 -0.71 -6.60
N LEU A 62 -6.70 -0.26 -5.64
CA LEU A 62 -7.03 -0.34 -4.21
C LEU A 62 -8.27 0.49 -3.86
N ILE A 63 -8.36 1.74 -4.33
CA ILE A 63 -9.51 2.62 -4.06
C ILE A 63 -10.80 2.06 -4.67
N VAL A 64 -10.72 1.51 -5.89
CA VAL A 64 -11.86 0.85 -6.54
C VAL A 64 -12.32 -0.36 -5.74
N ALA A 65 -11.39 -1.24 -5.33
CA ALA A 65 -11.71 -2.41 -4.52
C ALA A 65 -12.31 -2.01 -3.15
N GLU A 66 -11.75 -0.99 -2.51
CA GLU A 66 -12.25 -0.42 -1.26
C GLU A 66 -13.69 0.11 -1.43
N SER A 67 -13.93 0.91 -2.48
CA SER A 67 -15.24 1.49 -2.78
C SER A 67 -16.30 0.42 -3.03
N VAL A 68 -15.96 -0.62 -3.81
CA VAL A 68 -16.85 -1.76 -4.06
C VAL A 68 -17.14 -2.53 -2.77
N ALA A 69 -16.14 -2.76 -1.92
CA ALA A 69 -16.32 -3.43 -0.64
C ALA A 69 -17.25 -2.64 0.29
N ILE A 70 -17.02 -1.33 0.44
CA ILE A 70 -17.86 -0.44 1.25
C ILE A 70 -19.29 -0.43 0.73
N PHE A 71 -19.46 -0.31 -0.58
CA PHE A 71 -20.78 -0.30 -1.22
C PHE A 71 -21.54 -1.61 -0.99
N ILE A 72 -20.87 -2.75 -1.13
CA ILE A 72 -21.46 -4.07 -0.86
C ILE A 72 -21.89 -4.16 0.61
N ILE A 73 -21.03 -3.76 1.54
CA ILE A 73 -21.33 -3.81 2.98
C ILE A 73 -22.50 -2.86 3.32
N SER A 74 -22.49 -1.63 2.83
CA SER A 74 -23.52 -0.64 3.15
C SER A 74 -24.88 -1.02 2.59
N ARG A 75 -24.92 -1.57 1.37
CA ARG A 75 -26.19 -1.92 0.68
C ARG A 75 -26.70 -3.30 1.04
N LEU A 76 -25.87 -4.34 0.99
CA LEU A 76 -26.33 -5.73 1.17
C LEU A 76 -26.43 -6.14 2.64
N ILE A 77 -25.59 -5.58 3.53
CA ILE A 77 -25.58 -5.96 4.94
C ILE A 77 -26.39 -4.98 5.78
N LEU A 78 -26.21 -3.67 5.55
CA LEU A 78 -26.80 -2.62 6.39
C LEU A 78 -28.05 -1.96 5.78
N ASN A 79 -28.41 -2.26 4.52
CA ASN A 79 -29.55 -1.68 3.81
C ASN A 79 -29.60 -0.13 3.85
N ILE A 80 -28.43 0.51 3.87
CA ILE A 80 -28.28 1.97 3.94
C ILE A 80 -28.67 2.60 2.60
N ASP A 81 -29.27 3.80 2.64
CA ASP A 81 -29.63 4.55 1.43
C ASP A 81 -28.42 4.82 0.50
N TRP A 82 -28.69 4.99 -0.80
CA TRP A 82 -27.68 5.23 -1.81
C TRP A 82 -26.85 6.49 -1.55
N PHE A 83 -27.49 7.60 -1.16
CA PHE A 83 -26.80 8.86 -0.91
C PHE A 83 -25.84 8.75 0.28
N ILE A 84 -26.27 8.06 1.34
CA ILE A 84 -25.46 7.83 2.54
C ILE A 84 -24.30 6.86 2.22
N SER A 85 -24.55 5.85 1.40
CA SER A 85 -23.51 4.91 0.96
C SER A 85 -22.40 5.61 0.17
N PHE A 86 -22.74 6.51 -0.75
CA PHE A 86 -21.73 7.32 -1.47
C PHE A 86 -20.98 8.26 -0.54
N GLY A 87 -21.67 8.89 0.42
CA GLY A 87 -21.04 9.71 1.45
C GLY A 87 -20.01 8.92 2.28
N LEU A 88 -20.35 7.68 2.67
CA LEU A 88 -19.45 6.79 3.39
C LEU A 88 -18.21 6.40 2.58
N ILE A 89 -18.38 6.05 1.30
CA ILE A 89 -17.26 5.72 0.41
C ILE A 89 -16.27 6.88 0.37
N ILE A 90 -16.75 8.10 0.13
CA ILE A 90 -15.91 9.30 0.07
C ILE A 90 -15.20 9.52 1.41
N LEU A 91 -15.94 9.48 2.52
CA LEU A 91 -15.40 9.71 3.85
C LEU A 91 -14.30 8.70 4.21
N ILE A 92 -14.54 7.41 3.97
CA ILE A 92 -13.61 6.33 4.29
C ILE A 92 -12.38 6.42 3.39
N SER A 93 -12.54 6.63 2.08
CA SER A 93 -11.41 6.75 1.16
C SER A 93 -10.53 7.98 1.45
N LEU A 94 -11.13 9.10 1.86
CA LEU A 94 -10.40 10.27 2.36
C LEU A 94 -9.63 9.96 3.65
N ALA A 95 -10.27 9.27 4.60
CA ALA A 95 -9.62 8.86 5.84
C ALA A 95 -8.43 7.92 5.56
N LEU A 96 -8.58 6.99 4.61
CA LEU A 96 -7.57 5.98 4.26
C LEU A 96 -6.54 6.46 3.23
N ILE A 97 -6.56 7.72 2.80
CA ILE A 97 -5.68 8.21 1.73
C ILE A 97 -4.19 7.95 2.01
N GLY A 98 -3.75 8.16 3.25
CA GLY A 98 -2.36 7.92 3.67
C GLY A 98 -2.00 6.43 3.70
N VAL A 99 -2.98 5.56 3.95
CA VAL A 99 -2.81 4.10 3.95
C VAL A 99 -2.75 3.58 2.51
N ASN A 100 -3.68 4.00 1.66
CA ASN A 100 -3.72 3.64 0.25
C ASN A 100 -2.43 4.04 -0.48
N TYR A 101 -1.92 5.24 -0.22
CA TYR A 101 -0.63 5.69 -0.76
C TYR A 101 0.55 4.78 -0.36
N LYS A 102 0.65 4.41 0.92
CA LYS A 102 1.74 3.55 1.42
C LYS A 102 1.60 2.12 0.88
N LEU A 103 0.41 1.56 0.92
CA LEU A 103 0.13 0.21 0.44
C LEU A 103 0.42 0.08 -1.05
N SER A 104 -0.03 1.06 -1.85
CA SER A 104 0.28 1.11 -3.29
C SER A 104 1.77 0.99 -3.57
N ARG A 105 2.60 1.81 -2.90
CA ARG A 105 4.06 1.78 -3.06
C ARG A 105 4.70 0.50 -2.54
N LEU A 106 4.22 -0.03 -1.42
CA LEU A 106 4.69 -1.31 -0.88
C LEU A 106 4.37 -2.46 -1.83
N ILE A 107 3.12 -2.55 -2.30
CA ILE A 107 2.67 -3.57 -3.26
C ILE A 107 3.51 -3.48 -4.52
N TRP A 108 3.74 -2.28 -5.05
CA TRP A 108 4.57 -2.08 -6.23
C TRP A 108 6.00 -2.59 -6.02
N ILE A 109 6.68 -2.16 -4.94
CA ILE A 109 8.03 -2.62 -4.60
C ILE A 109 8.07 -4.15 -4.48
N TYR A 110 7.12 -4.75 -3.77
CA TYR A 110 7.08 -6.20 -3.61
C TYR A 110 6.77 -6.90 -4.93
N MET A 111 5.91 -6.38 -5.79
CA MET A 111 5.63 -7.01 -7.08
C MET A 111 6.89 -7.08 -7.96
N PHE A 112 7.72 -6.04 -7.97
CA PHE A 112 8.96 -6.02 -8.77
C PHE A 112 10.16 -6.69 -8.11
N TYR A 113 10.24 -6.66 -6.77
CA TYR A 113 11.42 -7.12 -6.04
C TYR A 113 11.20 -8.37 -5.18
N SER A 114 9.95 -8.81 -4.95
CA SER A 114 9.65 -10.07 -4.25
C SER A 114 9.81 -11.29 -5.15
N ASP A 115 9.63 -11.14 -6.47
CA ASP A 115 9.72 -12.26 -7.42
C ASP A 115 11.16 -12.63 -7.76
N LYS A 116 12.06 -11.66 -7.67
CA LYS A 116 13.49 -11.95 -7.74
C LYS A 116 13.92 -12.53 -6.38
N LYS A 117 13.87 -13.86 -6.26
CA LYS A 117 15.05 -14.58 -5.75
C LYS A 117 16.23 -14.15 -6.65
N VAL A 118 16.77 -12.96 -6.39
CA VAL A 118 18.03 -12.52 -6.99
C VAL A 118 19.02 -13.54 -6.45
N LYS A 119 19.34 -14.55 -7.28
CA LYS A 119 20.50 -15.41 -7.08
C LYS A 119 21.66 -14.46 -6.84
N SER A 120 22.11 -14.40 -5.58
CA SER A 120 23.44 -13.98 -5.26
C SER A 120 24.36 -14.99 -5.94
N SER A 121 24.95 -14.58 -7.05
CA SER A 121 26.15 -15.20 -7.59
C SER A 121 27.15 -14.09 -7.85
#